data_AF-A0A955Q5D7-F1
#
_entry.id   AF-A0A955Q5D7-F1
#
_cell.length_a   1.000
_cell.length_b   1.000
_cell.length_c   1.000
_cell.angle_alpha   90.00
_cell.angle_beta   90.00
_cell.angle_gamma   90.00
#
_symmetry.space_group_name_H-M   'P 1'
#
loop_
_entity.id
_entity.type
_entity.pdbx_description
1 polymer ?
#
loop_
_entity_poly.entity_id
_entity_poly.type
_entity_poly.pdbx_seq_one_letter_code
_entity_poly.pdbx_strand_id
1 'polypeptide(L)'
;GQLAVGGFMGEALNVCDAVTSYRREECMESIAKFLSREQVLELLEKEPCHPGLLVRLAEFGLSSQAIQQALTLPKGQKRFKAVSRCCAFANVAQIEAPLLHVLPDLHSIENIHDLWDCLRVGGPQLARLRKELQLDSCKVILNLLNMRIRLQTLPGLYLLSPLVFSLTGHDGVRKVFETVVDAAQWWPSYPHLKTPSDEAVLKFLNL
;
A
#
# COMPACT_ATOMS: atom_id res chain seq x y z
N GLY A 1 27.35 -22.43 -28.41
CA GLY A 1 27.86 -21.10 -28.05
C GLY A 1 27.19 -20.67 -26.77
N GLN A 2 27.94 -20.65 -25.67
CA GLN A 2 27.50 -20.10 -24.38
C GLN A 2 27.53 -18.57 -24.49
N LEU A 3 26.37 -17.93 -24.39
CA LEU A 3 26.27 -16.47 -24.32
C LEU A 3 26.30 -16.02 -22.86
N ALA A 4 27.19 -15.07 -22.60
CA ALA A 4 27.47 -14.46 -21.32
C ALA A 4 26.23 -13.73 -20.75
N VAL A 5 25.64 -14.29 -19.70
CA VAL A 5 24.59 -13.63 -18.88
C VAL A 5 25.18 -12.96 -17.63
N GLY A 6 26.47 -13.17 -17.35
CA GLY A 6 27.16 -12.62 -16.17
C GLY A 6 27.54 -11.14 -16.23
N GLY A 7 27.43 -10.47 -17.38
CA GLY A 7 27.89 -9.09 -17.57
C GLY A 7 26.91 -8.00 -17.13
N PHE A 8 25.59 -8.24 -17.27
CA PHE A 8 24.58 -7.20 -17.04
C PHE A 8 24.28 -6.92 -15.56
N MET A 9 24.47 -7.90 -14.67
CA MET A 9 24.23 -7.71 -13.23
C MET A 9 25.32 -6.89 -12.56
N GLY A 10 26.59 -7.05 -12.97
CA GLY A 10 27.71 -6.27 -12.43
C GLY A 10 27.63 -4.79 -12.79
N GLU A 11 27.13 -4.46 -13.98
CA GLU A 11 26.94 -3.07 -14.41
C GLU A 11 25.66 -2.44 -13.82
N ALA A 12 24.55 -3.18 -13.68
CA ALA A 12 23.33 -2.66 -13.06
C ALA A 12 23.51 -2.36 -11.55
N LEU A 13 24.29 -3.19 -10.84
CA LEU A 13 24.65 -2.94 -9.44
C LEU A 13 25.61 -1.74 -9.32
N ASN A 14 26.60 -1.59 -10.22
CA ASN A 14 27.51 -0.44 -10.25
C ASN A 14 26.83 0.89 -10.60
N VAL A 15 25.78 0.88 -11.45
CA VAL A 15 24.99 2.10 -11.75
C VAL A 15 24.17 2.56 -10.54
N CYS A 16 23.81 1.64 -9.65
CA CYS A 16 23.04 1.94 -8.44
C CYS A 16 23.91 2.43 -7.26
N ASP A 17 25.22 2.19 -7.26
CA ASP A 17 26.12 2.63 -6.19
C ASP A 17 26.36 4.15 -6.18
N ALA A 18 26.13 4.84 -7.30
CA ALA A 18 26.30 6.29 -7.42
C ALA A 18 25.09 7.11 -6.94
N VAL A 19 24.04 6.46 -6.45
CA VAL A 19 22.73 7.09 -6.31
C VAL A 19 22.17 6.89 -4.91
N THR A 20 21.78 8.00 -4.27
CA THR A 20 21.19 8.05 -2.93
C THR A 20 20.18 6.93 -2.68
N SER A 21 20.13 6.43 -1.43
CA SER A 21 19.36 5.25 -0.99
C SER A 21 17.93 5.17 -1.52
N TYR A 22 17.28 6.31 -1.73
CA TYR A 22 15.91 6.43 -2.25
C TYR A 22 15.75 5.93 -3.71
N ARG A 23 16.69 6.28 -4.61
CA ARG A 23 16.64 5.84 -6.01
C ARG A 23 17.06 4.37 -6.16
N ARG A 24 17.82 3.83 -5.19
CA ARG A 24 18.22 2.42 -5.14
C ARG A 24 17.01 1.51 -4.91
N GLU A 25 16.11 1.89 -3.98
CA GLU A 25 14.88 1.15 -3.70
C GLU A 25 13.92 1.13 -4.90
N GLU A 26 13.70 2.27 -5.58
CA GLU A 26 12.83 2.34 -6.78
C GLU A 26 13.41 1.59 -7.99
N CYS A 27 14.74 1.62 -8.15
CA CYS A 27 15.44 0.87 -9.20
C CYS A 27 15.31 -0.64 -8.95
N MET A 28 15.53 -1.09 -7.72
CA MET A 28 15.40 -2.50 -7.35
C MET A 28 13.94 -3.00 -7.41
N GLU A 29 12.93 -2.18 -7.09
CA GLU A 29 11.52 -2.53 -7.33
C GLU A 29 11.22 -2.74 -8.82
N SER A 30 11.85 -1.95 -9.69
CA SER A 30 11.70 -2.07 -11.15
C SER A 30 12.42 -3.31 -11.70
N ILE A 31 13.62 -3.61 -11.20
CA ILE A 31 14.42 -4.77 -11.60
C ILE A 31 13.81 -6.07 -11.08
N ALA A 32 13.28 -6.08 -9.85
CA ALA A 32 12.74 -7.28 -9.21
C ALA A 32 11.68 -8.00 -10.06
N LYS A 33 10.91 -7.26 -10.87
CA LYS A 33 9.89 -7.82 -11.78
C LYS A 33 10.47 -8.74 -12.87
N PHE A 34 11.75 -8.58 -13.21
CA PHE A 34 12.42 -9.35 -14.26
C PHE A 34 13.26 -10.51 -13.73
N LEU A 35 13.38 -10.64 -12.41
CA LEU A 35 14.18 -11.69 -11.79
C LEU A 35 13.43 -13.03 -11.75
N SER A 36 14.18 -14.12 -11.92
CA SER A 36 13.69 -15.48 -11.68
C SER A 36 13.52 -15.74 -10.18
N ARG A 37 12.82 -16.83 -9.85
CA ARG A 37 12.62 -17.23 -8.45
C ARG A 37 13.94 -17.48 -7.72
N GLU A 38 14.88 -18.14 -8.38
CA GLU A 38 16.20 -18.48 -7.85
C GLU A 38 17.02 -17.20 -7.58
N GLN A 39 17.01 -16.25 -8.52
CA GLN A 39 17.69 -14.97 -8.36
C GLN A 39 17.11 -14.13 -7.22
N VAL A 40 15.78 -14.13 -7.06
CA VAL A 40 15.12 -13.45 -5.95
C VAL A 40 15.53 -14.06 -4.61
N LEU A 41 15.60 -15.40 -4.52
CA LEU A 41 16.04 -16.09 -3.31
C LEU A 41 17.50 -15.76 -2.96
N GLU A 42 18.41 -15.82 -3.93
CA GLU A 42 19.82 -15.47 -3.71
C GLU A 42 20.01 -14.00 -3.27
N LEU A 43 19.24 -13.08 -3.86
CA LEU A 43 19.31 -11.67 -3.45
C LEU A 43 18.68 -11.44 -2.08
N LEU A 44 17.62 -12.17 -1.71
CA LEU A 44 17.06 -12.12 -0.36
C LEU A 44 17.99 -12.71 0.69
N GLU A 45 18.92 -13.61 0.34
CA GLU A 45 19.98 -14.02 1.28
C GLU A 45 20.92 -12.86 1.63
N LYS A 46 21.15 -11.96 0.67
CA LYS A 46 22.04 -10.79 0.82
C LYS A 46 21.29 -9.58 1.42
N GLU A 47 20.05 -9.37 1.01
CA GLU A 47 19.18 -8.27 1.43
C GLU A 47 17.77 -8.78 1.82
N PRO A 48 17.63 -9.44 2.99
CA PRO A 48 16.43 -10.20 3.37
C PRO A 48 15.16 -9.38 3.56
N CYS A 49 15.28 -8.06 3.58
CA CYS A 49 14.19 -7.14 3.89
C CYS A 49 13.84 -6.21 2.71
N HIS A 50 14.37 -6.46 1.49
CA HIS A 50 14.10 -5.57 0.36
C HIS A 50 12.63 -5.69 -0.11
N PRO A 51 11.79 -4.64 0.00
CA PRO A 51 10.35 -4.74 -0.24
C PRO A 51 9.99 -5.25 -1.64
N GLY A 52 10.71 -4.82 -2.68
CA GLY A 52 10.48 -5.27 -4.06
C GLY A 52 10.75 -6.76 -4.27
N LEU A 53 11.74 -7.33 -3.59
CA LEU A 53 12.09 -8.75 -3.70
C LEU A 53 11.08 -9.62 -2.94
N LEU A 54 10.61 -9.14 -1.77
CA LEU A 54 9.56 -9.81 -0.99
C LEU A 54 8.24 -9.89 -1.75
N VAL A 55 7.86 -8.80 -2.42
CA VAL A 55 6.66 -8.79 -3.27
C VAL A 55 6.78 -9.80 -4.41
N ARG A 56 7.94 -9.83 -5.08
CA ARG A 56 8.19 -10.80 -6.16
C ARG A 56 8.19 -12.24 -5.66
N LEU A 57 8.71 -12.49 -4.46
CA LEU A 57 8.64 -13.79 -3.81
C LEU A 57 7.18 -14.21 -3.55
N ALA A 58 6.34 -13.28 -3.10
CA ALA A 58 4.91 -13.51 -2.91
C ALA A 58 4.18 -13.82 -4.24
N GLU A 59 4.54 -13.13 -5.32
CA GLU A 59 4.04 -13.39 -6.68
C GLU A 59 4.34 -14.82 -7.16
N PHE A 60 5.48 -15.40 -6.75
CA PHE A 60 5.84 -16.79 -7.04
C PHE A 60 5.11 -17.84 -6.16
N GLY A 61 4.09 -17.43 -5.40
CA GLY A 61 3.30 -18.31 -4.54
C GLY A 61 3.92 -18.55 -3.16
N LEU A 62 5.01 -17.87 -2.80
CA LEU A 62 5.67 -17.96 -1.49
C LEU A 62 5.23 -16.82 -0.56
N SER A 63 3.95 -16.43 -0.62
CA SER A 63 3.42 -15.26 0.10
C SER A 63 3.55 -15.37 1.62
N SER A 64 3.42 -16.56 2.21
CA SER A 64 3.61 -16.74 3.66
C SER A 64 5.05 -16.44 4.09
N GLN A 65 6.05 -16.88 3.32
CA GLN A 65 7.45 -16.59 3.59
C GLN A 65 7.75 -15.10 3.42
N ALA A 66 7.25 -14.51 2.34
CA ALA A 66 7.41 -13.08 2.06
C ALA A 66 6.81 -12.20 3.16
N ILE A 67 5.61 -12.54 3.66
CA ILE A 67 4.96 -11.83 4.77
C ILE A 67 5.80 -11.94 6.04
N GLN A 68 6.30 -13.13 6.39
CA GLN A 68 7.13 -13.32 7.59
C GLN A 68 8.42 -12.49 7.52
N GLN A 69 9.08 -12.43 6.37
CA GLN A 69 10.25 -11.57 6.17
C GLN A 69 9.87 -10.07 6.18
N ALA A 70 8.74 -9.69 5.59
CA ALA A 70 8.27 -8.30 5.65
C ALA A 70 7.98 -7.85 7.09
N LEU A 71 7.56 -8.75 7.98
CA LEU A 71 7.29 -8.44 9.38
C LEU A 71 8.57 -8.12 10.20
N THR A 72 9.76 -8.55 9.74
CA THR A 72 11.03 -8.23 10.42
C THR A 72 11.55 -6.83 10.13
N LEU A 73 10.92 -6.10 9.18
CA LEU A 73 11.24 -4.70 8.94
C LEU A 73 11.00 -3.84 10.20
N PRO A 74 11.72 -2.71 10.34
CA PRO A 74 11.40 -1.73 11.38
C PRO A 74 9.95 -1.23 11.26
N LYS A 75 9.31 -0.97 12.41
CA LYS A 75 7.94 -0.44 12.46
C LYS A 75 7.81 0.84 11.64
N GLY A 76 6.71 0.98 10.91
CA GLY A 76 6.37 2.19 10.18
C GLY A 76 5.98 1.94 8.73
N GLN A 77 6.12 2.98 7.91
CA GLN A 77 5.66 2.99 6.51
C GLN A 77 6.18 1.80 5.70
N LYS A 78 7.49 1.51 5.77
CA LYS A 78 8.13 0.44 4.97
C LYS A 78 7.55 -0.93 5.31
N ARG A 79 7.43 -1.26 6.59
CA ARG A 79 6.84 -2.53 7.05
C ARG A 79 5.38 -2.65 6.65
N PHE A 80 4.57 -1.62 6.90
CA PHE A 80 3.15 -1.62 6.53
C PHE A 80 2.95 -1.87 5.02
N LYS A 81 3.69 -1.14 4.17
CA LYS A 81 3.60 -1.30 2.71
C LYS A 81 4.08 -2.67 2.25
N ALA A 82 5.21 -3.16 2.76
CA ALA A 82 5.77 -4.46 2.38
C ALA A 82 4.80 -5.60 2.73
N VAL A 83 4.29 -5.65 3.96
CA VAL A 83 3.30 -6.64 4.39
C VAL A 83 2.04 -6.54 3.54
N SER A 84 1.48 -5.33 3.38
CA SER A 84 0.27 -5.12 2.58
C SER A 84 0.44 -5.60 1.13
N ARG A 85 1.57 -5.29 0.48
CA ARG A 85 1.84 -5.74 -0.90
C ARG A 85 2.00 -7.26 -0.98
N CYS A 86 2.63 -7.90 0.00
CA CYS A 86 2.73 -9.36 0.04
C CYS A 86 1.36 -10.02 0.27
N CYS A 87 0.51 -9.42 1.11
CA CYS A 87 -0.86 -9.88 1.36
C CYS A 87 -1.74 -9.88 0.11
N ALA A 88 -1.44 -9.05 -0.90
CA ALA A 88 -2.15 -9.08 -2.19
C ALA A 88 -2.12 -10.45 -2.87
N PHE A 89 -1.10 -11.27 -2.60
CA PHE A 89 -0.90 -12.61 -3.19
C PHE A 89 -1.22 -13.76 -2.21
N ALA A 90 -1.68 -13.44 -1.01
CA ALA A 90 -2.05 -14.44 0.00
C ALA A 90 -3.57 -14.64 0.05
N ASN A 91 -4.02 -15.76 0.59
CA ASN A 91 -5.45 -16.01 0.81
C ASN A 91 -5.98 -15.26 2.06
N VAL A 92 -7.30 -15.17 2.23
CA VAL A 92 -7.91 -14.41 3.34
C VAL A 92 -7.44 -14.89 4.72
N ALA A 93 -7.32 -16.20 4.91
CA ALA A 93 -6.87 -16.78 6.18
C ALA A 93 -5.42 -16.41 6.54
N GLN A 94 -4.58 -16.13 5.54
CA GLN A 94 -3.18 -15.77 5.70
C GLN A 94 -2.93 -14.27 5.91
N ILE A 95 -3.91 -13.40 5.63
CA ILE A 95 -3.71 -11.93 5.67
C ILE A 95 -4.22 -11.27 6.96
N GLU A 96 -5.19 -11.87 7.66
CA GLU A 96 -5.80 -11.25 8.85
C GLU A 96 -4.76 -10.89 9.92
N ALA A 97 -4.06 -11.88 10.47
CA ALA A 97 -3.10 -11.64 11.54
C ALA A 97 -1.96 -10.70 11.13
N PRO A 98 -1.32 -10.85 9.95
CA PRO A 98 -0.28 -9.94 9.50
C PRO A 98 -0.76 -8.49 9.33
N LEU A 99 -1.92 -8.26 8.69
CA LEU A 99 -2.43 -6.90 8.48
C LEU A 99 -2.79 -6.21 9.79
N LEU A 100 -3.44 -6.93 10.72
CA LEU A 100 -3.75 -6.39 12.04
C LEU A 100 -2.48 -6.11 12.85
N HIS A 101 -1.43 -6.93 12.70
CA HIS A 101 -0.16 -6.73 13.39
C HIS A 101 0.56 -5.44 12.95
N VAL A 102 0.47 -5.08 11.65
CA VAL A 102 1.14 -3.89 11.12
C VAL A 102 0.26 -2.65 11.10
N LEU A 103 -1.06 -2.76 11.26
CA LEU A 103 -1.96 -1.61 11.29
C LEU A 103 -1.54 -0.51 12.28
N PRO A 104 -1.03 -0.81 13.50
CA PRO A 104 -0.52 0.20 14.41
C PRO A 104 0.65 1.03 13.85
N ASP A 105 1.40 0.53 12.87
CA ASP A 105 2.54 1.24 12.29
C ASP A 105 2.16 2.56 11.63
N LEU A 106 0.91 2.68 11.18
CA LEU A 106 0.38 3.92 10.62
C LEU A 106 0.47 5.10 11.60
N HIS A 107 0.48 4.84 12.93
CA HIS A 107 0.62 5.89 13.94
C HIS A 107 1.98 6.57 13.92
N SER A 108 3.03 5.85 13.51
CA SER A 108 4.39 6.37 13.42
C SER A 108 4.65 7.22 12.17
N ILE A 109 3.68 7.30 11.25
CA ILE A 109 3.83 8.06 10.02
C ILE A 109 3.43 9.51 10.27
N GLU A 110 4.43 10.39 10.32
CA GLU A 110 4.24 11.83 10.55
C GLU A 110 3.77 12.54 9.29
N ASN A 111 4.37 12.22 8.14
CA ASN A 111 4.02 12.83 6.86
C ASN A 111 2.68 12.27 6.33
N ILE A 112 1.74 13.18 6.07
CA ILE A 112 0.39 12.83 5.61
C ILE A 112 0.36 12.17 4.22
N HIS A 113 1.30 12.53 3.33
CA HIS A 113 1.41 11.91 2.01
C HIS A 113 1.91 10.47 2.10
N ASP A 114 2.84 10.19 3.02
CA ASP A 114 3.29 8.82 3.28
C ASP A 114 2.18 7.95 3.89
N LEU A 115 1.34 8.55 4.74
CA LEU A 115 0.15 7.89 5.28
C LEU A 115 -0.84 7.56 4.17
N TRP A 116 -1.11 8.50 3.28
CA TRP A 116 -1.95 8.26 2.10
C TRP A 116 -1.39 7.14 1.23
N ASP A 117 -0.08 7.15 0.96
CA ASP A 117 0.56 6.08 0.18
C ASP A 117 0.44 4.71 0.83
N CYS A 118 0.55 4.64 2.16
CA CYS A 118 0.25 3.42 2.90
C CYS A 118 -1.22 3.00 2.72
N LEU A 119 -2.18 3.91 2.92
CA LEU A 119 -3.60 3.60 2.82
C LEU A 119 -4.00 3.16 1.41
N ARG A 120 -3.40 3.76 0.37
CA ARG A 120 -3.58 3.35 -1.03
C ARG A 120 -3.16 1.90 -1.27
N VAL A 121 -2.09 1.46 -0.62
CA VAL A 121 -1.57 0.09 -0.75
C VAL A 121 -2.32 -0.90 0.15
N GLY A 122 -2.60 -0.53 1.40
CA GLY A 122 -3.21 -1.41 2.40
C GLY A 122 -4.73 -1.48 2.32
N GLY A 123 -5.40 -0.43 1.84
CA GLY A 123 -6.86 -0.31 1.80
C GLY A 123 -7.55 -1.51 1.12
N PRO A 124 -7.16 -1.88 -0.12
CA PRO A 124 -7.73 -3.05 -0.79
C PRO A 124 -7.53 -4.36 -0.01
N GLN A 125 -6.43 -4.49 0.75
CA GLN A 125 -6.15 -5.70 1.53
C GLN A 125 -6.95 -5.74 2.82
N LEU A 126 -7.13 -4.60 3.48
CA LEU A 126 -8.01 -4.47 4.64
C LEU A 126 -9.48 -4.74 4.27
N ALA A 127 -9.90 -4.38 3.05
CA ALA A 127 -11.25 -4.66 2.55
C ALA A 127 -11.53 -6.16 2.32
N ARG A 128 -10.49 -7.01 2.30
CA ARG A 128 -10.60 -8.48 2.17
C ARG A 128 -10.75 -9.21 3.51
N LEU A 129 -10.59 -8.51 4.63
CA LEU A 129 -10.78 -9.08 5.96
C LEU A 129 -12.27 -9.37 6.22
N ARG A 130 -12.59 -10.14 7.26
CA ARG A 130 -13.99 -10.24 7.73
C ARG A 130 -14.53 -8.90 8.24
N LYS A 131 -15.85 -8.73 8.18
CA LYS A 131 -16.54 -7.44 8.41
C LYS A 131 -16.20 -6.79 9.74
N GLU A 132 -16.07 -7.56 10.82
CA GLU A 132 -15.73 -7.03 12.14
C GLU A 132 -14.36 -6.36 12.13
N LEU A 133 -13.38 -7.01 11.49
CA LEU A 133 -12.01 -6.49 11.38
C LEU A 133 -11.91 -5.31 10.40
N GLN A 134 -12.73 -5.29 9.36
CA GLN A 134 -12.82 -4.13 8.47
C GLN A 134 -13.30 -2.89 9.23
N LEU A 135 -14.33 -3.03 10.07
CA LEU A 135 -14.86 -1.93 10.89
C LEU A 135 -13.81 -1.42 11.87
N ASP A 136 -13.12 -2.32 12.57
CA ASP A 136 -12.09 -1.93 13.53
C ASP A 136 -10.89 -1.27 12.84
N SER A 137 -10.50 -1.77 11.67
CA SER A 137 -9.46 -1.13 10.84
C SER A 137 -9.88 0.27 10.40
N CYS A 138 -11.14 0.43 9.97
CA CYS A 138 -11.68 1.71 9.55
C CYS A 138 -11.70 2.71 10.72
N LYS A 139 -12.12 2.30 11.92
CA LYS A 139 -12.08 3.15 13.13
C LYS A 139 -10.66 3.63 13.45
N VAL A 140 -9.68 2.72 13.41
CA VAL A 140 -8.27 3.06 13.66
C VAL A 140 -7.79 4.11 12.66
N ILE A 141 -8.08 3.92 11.37
CA ILE A 141 -7.63 4.85 10.33
C ILE A 141 -8.36 6.19 10.42
N LEU A 142 -9.67 6.21 10.67
CA LEU A 142 -10.44 7.45 10.85
C LEU A 142 -9.94 8.23 12.07
N ASN A 143 -9.64 7.55 13.18
CA ASN A 143 -9.06 8.19 14.36
C ASN A 143 -7.69 8.81 14.03
N LEU A 144 -6.85 8.11 13.28
CA LEU A 144 -5.56 8.63 12.82
C LEU A 144 -5.71 9.87 11.94
N LEU A 145 -6.62 9.85 10.98
CA LEU A 145 -6.90 10.98 10.11
C LEU A 145 -7.45 12.17 10.92
N ASN A 146 -8.34 11.94 11.88
CA ASN A 146 -8.89 13.00 12.72
C ASN A 146 -7.82 13.73 13.56
N MET A 147 -6.70 13.08 13.87
CA MET A 147 -5.56 13.68 14.58
C MET A 147 -4.64 14.52 13.68
N ARG A 148 -4.95 14.67 12.38
CA ARG A 148 -4.16 15.44 11.39
C ARG A 148 -4.95 16.67 10.92
N ILE A 149 -4.28 17.59 10.21
CA ILE A 149 -4.93 18.81 9.71
C ILE A 149 -6.05 18.45 8.74
N ARG A 150 -7.28 18.90 9.02
CA ARG A 150 -8.51 18.52 8.27
C ARG A 150 -8.41 18.62 6.75
N LEU A 151 -7.77 19.67 6.22
CA LEU A 151 -7.59 19.83 4.77
C LEU A 151 -6.71 18.73 4.15
N GLN A 152 -5.70 18.28 4.89
CA GLN A 152 -4.80 17.22 4.47
C GLN A 152 -5.38 15.82 4.78
N THR A 153 -6.61 15.70 5.28
CA THR A 153 -7.22 14.40 5.58
C THR A 153 -8.32 14.04 4.59
N LEU A 154 -8.91 15.03 3.91
CA LEU A 154 -9.97 14.82 2.93
C LEU A 154 -9.57 13.83 1.82
N PRO A 155 -8.38 13.93 1.19
CA PRO A 155 -7.94 12.91 0.23
C PRO A 155 -7.73 11.53 0.86
N GLY A 156 -7.34 11.49 2.13
CA GLY A 156 -7.17 10.24 2.89
C GLY A 156 -8.48 9.48 3.11
N LEU A 157 -9.60 10.18 3.26
CA LEU A 157 -10.93 9.57 3.40
C LEU A 157 -11.35 8.80 2.15
N TYR A 158 -10.97 9.30 0.97
CA TYR A 158 -11.22 8.63 -0.31
C TYR A 158 -10.45 7.30 -0.43
N LEU A 159 -9.26 7.21 0.17
CA LEU A 159 -8.46 5.98 0.17
C LEU A 159 -9.06 4.87 1.05
N LEU A 160 -10.07 5.19 1.86
CA LEU A 160 -10.88 4.21 2.60
C LEU A 160 -12.03 3.64 1.77
N SER A 161 -12.25 4.13 0.55
CA SER A 161 -13.34 3.68 -0.31
C SER A 161 -13.41 2.16 -0.51
N PRO A 162 -12.31 1.38 -0.61
CA PRO A 162 -12.42 -0.07 -0.70
C PRO A 162 -13.02 -0.70 0.56
N LEU A 163 -12.67 -0.19 1.74
CA LEU A 163 -13.22 -0.68 3.02
C LEU A 163 -14.70 -0.29 3.14
N VAL A 164 -15.02 0.98 2.85
CA VAL A 164 -16.40 1.47 2.90
C VAL A 164 -17.28 0.71 1.93
N PHE A 165 -16.80 0.47 0.71
CA PHE A 165 -17.49 -0.32 -0.30
C PHE A 165 -17.75 -1.74 0.17
N SER A 166 -16.74 -2.43 0.73
CA SER A 166 -16.88 -3.79 1.24
C SER A 166 -17.91 -3.89 2.39
N LEU A 167 -18.03 -2.84 3.21
CA LEU A 167 -18.97 -2.78 4.33
C LEU A 167 -20.40 -2.40 3.93
N THR A 168 -20.55 -1.47 2.99
CA THR A 168 -21.81 -0.74 2.78
C THR A 168 -22.26 -0.65 1.32
N GLY A 169 -21.47 -1.16 0.38
CA GLY A 169 -21.73 -1.05 -1.06
C GLY A 169 -21.59 0.37 -1.59
N HIS A 170 -22.16 0.62 -2.76
CA HIS A 170 -22.04 1.89 -3.48
C HIS A 170 -22.65 3.08 -2.71
N ASP A 171 -23.74 2.86 -1.99
CA ASP A 171 -24.44 3.94 -1.27
C ASP A 171 -23.61 4.53 -0.14
N GLY A 172 -22.82 3.72 0.57
CA GLY A 172 -21.95 4.25 1.61
C GLY A 172 -20.74 4.98 1.06
N VAL A 173 -20.17 4.52 -0.06
CA VAL A 173 -19.10 5.25 -0.77
C VAL A 173 -19.61 6.61 -1.24
N ARG A 174 -20.82 6.65 -1.83
CA ARG A 174 -21.49 7.89 -2.23
C ARG A 174 -21.64 8.86 -1.07
N LYS A 175 -22.15 8.40 0.08
CA LYS A 175 -22.31 9.24 1.27
C LYS A 175 -21.00 9.81 1.80
N VAL A 176 -19.93 9.01 1.82
CA VAL A 176 -18.59 9.49 2.20
C VAL A 176 -18.11 10.57 1.24
N PHE A 177 -18.28 10.34 -0.08
CA PHE A 177 -17.88 11.32 -1.08
C PHE A 177 -18.68 12.63 -0.98
N GLU A 178 -20.01 12.54 -0.86
CA GLU A 178 -20.90 13.69 -0.67
C GLU A 178 -20.50 14.49 0.59
N THR A 179 -20.19 13.80 1.69
CA THR A 179 -19.72 14.45 2.93
C THR A 179 -18.38 15.15 2.75
N VAL A 180 -17.44 14.54 2.01
CA VAL A 180 -16.13 15.15 1.71
C VAL A 180 -16.28 16.39 0.83
N VAL A 181 -17.15 16.33 -0.18
CA VAL A 181 -17.42 17.46 -1.08
C VAL A 181 -18.11 18.60 -0.33
N ASP A 182 -19.14 18.32 0.46
CA ASP A 182 -19.81 19.32 1.30
C ASP A 182 -18.79 20.00 2.22
N ALA A 183 -18.00 19.21 2.96
CA ALA A 183 -16.95 19.75 3.83
C ALA A 183 -15.90 20.59 3.09
N ALA A 184 -15.54 20.22 1.85
CA ALA A 184 -14.61 20.98 1.03
C ALA A 184 -15.20 22.29 0.49
N GLN A 185 -16.51 22.33 0.20
CA GLN A 185 -17.21 23.51 -0.32
C GLN A 185 -17.27 24.66 0.69
N TRP A 186 -17.36 24.35 1.99
CA TRP A 186 -17.36 25.34 3.06
C TRP A 186 -15.97 25.86 3.45
N TRP A 187 -14.90 25.37 2.81
CA TRP A 187 -13.53 25.75 3.17
C TRP A 187 -12.98 26.90 2.31
N PRO A 188 -12.46 28.00 2.90
CA PRO A 188 -12.05 29.20 2.16
C PRO A 188 -10.91 29.02 1.14
N SER A 189 -10.24 27.86 1.15
CA SER A 189 -8.98 27.61 0.42
C SER A 189 -9.10 26.50 -0.62
N TYR A 190 -10.23 25.79 -0.70
CA TYR A 190 -10.42 24.69 -1.66
C TYR A 190 -11.16 25.20 -2.89
N PRO A 191 -10.72 24.87 -4.12
CA PRO A 191 -11.51 25.21 -5.30
C PRO A 191 -12.89 24.56 -5.14
N HIS A 192 -13.96 25.35 -5.22
CA HIS A 192 -15.33 24.88 -5.04
C HIS A 192 -15.65 23.79 -6.08
N LEU A 193 -15.47 22.53 -5.69
CA LEU A 193 -15.76 21.38 -6.55
C LEU A 193 -17.28 21.26 -6.67
N LYS A 194 -17.77 21.23 -7.92
CA LYS A 194 -19.17 20.89 -8.19
C LYS A 194 -19.43 19.47 -7.68
N THR A 195 -20.63 19.24 -7.15
CA THR A 195 -21.11 17.90 -6.77
C THR A 195 -20.86 16.93 -7.93
N PRO A 196 -20.23 15.77 -7.68
CA PRO A 196 -19.91 14.82 -8.74
C PRO A 196 -21.20 14.29 -9.37
N SER A 197 -21.18 14.04 -10.68
CA SER A 197 -22.27 13.31 -11.32
C SER A 197 -22.20 11.82 -10.96
N ASP A 198 -23.34 11.13 -11.02
CA ASP A 198 -23.40 9.66 -10.85
C ASP A 198 -22.46 8.93 -11.84
N GLU A 199 -22.24 9.51 -13.03
CA GLU A 199 -21.32 9.01 -14.04
C GLU A 199 -19.84 9.10 -13.60
N ALA A 200 -19.46 10.15 -12.86
CA ALA A 200 -18.12 10.28 -12.29
C ALA A 200 -17.89 9.28 -11.15
N VAL A 201 -18.93 9.01 -10.36
CA VAL A 201 -18.91 7.98 -9.31
C VAL A 201 -18.78 6.59 -9.94
N LEU A 202 -19.54 6.29 -10.99
CA LEU A 202 -19.51 5.00 -11.70
C LEU A 202 -18.21 4.76 -12.50
N LYS A 203 -17.65 5.78 -13.14
CA LYS A 203 -16.31 5.68 -13.77
C LYS A 203 -15.22 5.41 -12.75
N PHE A 204 -15.36 5.96 -11.54
CA PHE A 204 -14.40 5.79 -10.48
C PHE A 204 -14.44 4.38 -9.85
N LEU A 205 -15.63 3.81 -9.71
CA LEU A 205 -15.81 2.45 -9.16
C LEU A 205 -15.34 1.32 -10.10
N ASN A 206 -14.99 1.64 -11.35
CA ASN A 206 -14.55 0.70 -12.39
C ASN A 206 -13.06 0.85 -12.77
N LEU A 207 -12.27 1.58 -11.98
CA LEU A 207 -10.79 1.66 -12.04
C LEU A 207 -10.16 1.01 -10.80
#